data_AF-A0A940NSQ9-F1
#
_entry.id   AF-A0A940NSQ9-F1
#
_cell.length_a   1.000
_cell.length_b   1.000
_cell.length_c   1.000
_cell.angle_alpha   90.00
_cell.angle_beta   90.00
_cell.angle_gamma   90.00
#
_symmetry.space_group_name_H-M   'P 1'
#
loop_
_entity.id
_entity.type
_entity.pdbx_description
1 polymer ?
#
loop_
_entity_poly.entity_id
_entity_poly.type
_entity_poly.pdbx_seq_one_letter_code
_entity_poly.pdbx_strand_id
1 'polypeptide(L)'
;MKTVKRFFIWFAAMLAVILIADAAGGALLYFAGKSSLTGAMSGYAKKMTFPLAEPQNEDDEKKNGGILMLRSALSDYTEEIHTGLVGNLTFSNCIFDVADIVLNREGRHALSTGIFAMVYSDRGESGDWVRHCFGLIRVNELAQMPEAAALADALRQYPDSPVRLDAYKIENNKVTPVSVTLTDESGAALQTVTFAADGDIIRADNCYIYNKESTPADDENTNALLWKLQCAQAGERPADRLARKYEEKLPVGTDSYEKDSVHFGICSLAFVHIEIIDGNALVNVEQFTYTKGVIFYSMILGAIVTAVLLIVWVAQSKKAKY
;
A
#
# COMPACT_ATOMS: atom_id res chain seq x y z
N MET A 1 -6.58 32.32 -39.81
CA MET A 1 -7.76 32.07 -38.94
C MET A 1 -8.37 30.67 -39.06
N LYS A 2 -8.66 30.13 -40.26
CA LYS A 2 -9.32 28.80 -40.40
C LYS A 2 -8.51 27.63 -39.81
N THR A 3 -7.18 27.62 -39.96
CA THR A 3 -6.30 26.56 -39.43
C THR A 3 -6.23 26.55 -37.90
N VAL A 4 -6.11 27.75 -37.30
CA VAL A 4 -6.10 27.92 -35.84
C VAL A 4 -7.43 27.46 -35.22
N LYS A 5 -8.57 27.86 -35.81
CA LYS A 5 -9.90 27.39 -35.35
C LYS A 5 -10.04 25.87 -35.41
N ARG A 6 -9.50 25.23 -36.46
CA ARG A 6 -9.50 23.77 -36.62
C ARG A 6 -8.64 23.07 -35.58
N PHE A 7 -7.47 23.62 -35.28
CA PHE A 7 -6.61 23.10 -34.21
C PHE A 7 -7.33 23.12 -32.86
N PHE A 8 -8.01 24.23 -32.51
CA PHE A 8 -8.77 24.31 -31.26
C PHE A 8 -9.95 23.33 -31.21
N ILE A 9 -10.67 23.12 -32.32
CA ILE A 9 -11.75 22.13 -32.38
C ILE A 9 -11.19 20.71 -32.16
N TRP A 10 -10.08 20.38 -32.81
CA TRP A 10 -9.44 19.07 -32.65
C TRP A 10 -8.91 18.88 -31.22
N PHE A 11 -8.25 19.89 -30.64
CA PHE A 11 -7.77 19.86 -29.27
C PHE A 11 -8.92 19.67 -28.26
N ALA A 12 -10.02 20.42 -28.42
CA ALA A 12 -11.19 20.26 -27.57
C ALA A 12 -11.81 18.86 -27.69
N ALA A 13 -11.86 18.30 -28.90
CA ALA A 13 -12.35 16.93 -29.11
C ALA A 13 -11.44 15.88 -28.46
N MET A 14 -10.12 16.03 -28.57
CA MET A 14 -9.17 15.13 -27.91
C MET A 14 -9.25 15.21 -26.39
N LEU A 15 -9.41 16.41 -25.83
CA LEU A 15 -9.62 16.59 -24.40
C LEU A 15 -10.92 15.90 -23.94
N ALA A 16 -12.01 16.04 -24.71
CA ALA A 16 -13.27 15.36 -24.42
C ALA A 16 -13.12 13.82 -24.45
N VAL A 17 -12.34 13.28 -25.39
CA VAL A 17 -12.04 11.84 -25.45
C VAL A 17 -11.34 11.36 -24.18
N ILE A 18 -10.32 12.09 -23.71
CA ILE A 18 -9.59 11.72 -22.48
C ILE A 18 -10.55 11.71 -21.28
N LEU A 19 -11.39 12.73 -21.15
CA LEU A 19 -12.36 12.83 -20.05
C LEU A 19 -13.41 11.70 -20.09
N ILE A 20 -13.86 11.30 -21.28
CA ILE A 20 -14.79 10.18 -21.43
C ILE A 20 -14.12 8.86 -21.06
N ALA A 21 -12.88 8.63 -21.51
CA ALA A 21 -12.13 7.42 -21.17
C ALA A 21 -11.86 7.33 -19.67
N ASP A 22 -11.52 8.46 -19.04
CA ASP A 22 -11.31 8.55 -17.59
C ASP A 22 -12.60 8.26 -16.80
N ALA A 23 -13.71 8.89 -17.19
CA ALA A 23 -15.02 8.65 -16.55
C ALA A 23 -15.46 7.19 -16.69
N ALA A 24 -15.22 6.56 -17.84
CA ALA A 24 -15.52 5.15 -18.05
C ALA A 24 -14.65 4.24 -17.17
N GLY A 25 -13.35 4.51 -17.07
CA GLY A 25 -12.43 3.78 -16.20
C GLY A 25 -12.82 3.88 -14.73
N GLY A 26 -13.08 5.10 -14.25
CA GLY A 26 -13.54 5.34 -12.88
C GLY A 26 -14.87 4.64 -12.57
N ALA A 27 -15.83 4.63 -13.50
CA ALA A 27 -17.08 3.92 -13.33
C ALA A 27 -16.89 2.39 -13.26
N LEU A 28 -16.06 1.81 -14.14
CA LEU A 28 -15.78 0.37 -14.14
C LEU A 28 -15.13 -0.08 -12.84
N LEU A 29 -14.09 0.63 -12.40
CA LEU A 29 -13.42 0.33 -11.13
C LEU A 29 -14.33 0.56 -9.93
N TYR A 30 -15.19 1.57 -9.97
CA TYR A 30 -16.21 1.79 -8.94
C TYR A 30 -17.13 0.58 -8.80
N PHE A 31 -17.68 0.07 -9.91
CA PHE A 31 -18.57 -1.09 -9.85
C PHE A 31 -17.85 -2.39 -9.50
N ALA A 32 -16.60 -2.57 -9.91
CA ALA A 32 -15.82 -3.74 -9.56
C ALA A 32 -15.35 -3.74 -8.09
N GLY A 33 -14.95 -2.58 -7.56
CA GLY A 33 -14.35 -2.45 -6.23
C GLY A 33 -15.33 -2.15 -5.09
N LYS A 34 -16.47 -1.50 -5.37
CA LYS A 34 -17.39 -0.99 -4.32
C LYS A 34 -17.90 -2.06 -3.35
N SER A 35 -18.20 -3.27 -3.81
CA SER A 35 -18.76 -4.31 -2.95
C SER A 35 -17.73 -5.04 -2.09
N SER A 36 -16.45 -5.00 -2.47
CA SER A 36 -15.42 -5.85 -1.87
C SER A 36 -14.54 -5.14 -0.84
N LEU A 37 -14.51 -3.80 -0.83
CA LEU A 37 -13.47 -3.05 -0.11
C LEU A 37 -13.99 -2.36 1.16
N THR A 38 -15.13 -1.65 1.12
CA THR A 38 -15.59 -0.89 2.31
C THR A 38 -16.10 -1.78 3.45
N GLY A 39 -16.81 -2.87 3.14
CA GLY A 39 -17.29 -3.81 4.17
C GLY A 39 -16.19 -4.68 4.79
N ALA A 40 -15.03 -4.80 4.14
CA ALA A 40 -13.92 -5.61 4.63
C ALA A 40 -13.17 -4.94 5.80
N MET A 41 -13.23 -3.60 5.88
CA MET A 41 -12.45 -2.81 6.84
C MET A 41 -13.20 -2.46 8.13
N SER A 42 -14.52 -2.71 8.19
CA SER A 42 -15.32 -2.45 9.39
C SER A 42 -14.90 -3.32 10.59
N GLY A 43 -14.91 -2.73 11.78
CA GLY A 43 -14.61 -3.33 13.07
C GLY A 43 -13.12 -3.38 13.43
N TYR A 44 -12.22 -2.97 12.53
CA TYR A 44 -10.79 -2.98 12.79
C TYR A 44 -10.36 -1.85 13.74
N ALA A 45 -11.11 -0.74 13.84
CA ALA A 45 -10.84 0.32 14.81
C ALA A 45 -10.86 -0.21 16.25
N LYS A 46 -11.75 -1.16 16.57
CA LYS A 46 -11.84 -1.79 17.89
C LYS A 46 -10.76 -2.86 18.14
N LYS A 47 -10.27 -3.51 17.08
CA LYS A 47 -9.31 -4.62 17.19
C LYS A 47 -7.88 -4.12 17.40
N MET A 48 -7.55 -2.90 16.97
CA MET A 48 -6.20 -2.34 17.04
C MET A 48 -6.07 -1.32 18.18
N THR A 49 -6.07 -1.83 19.41
CA THR A 49 -5.84 -0.99 20.60
C THR A 49 -4.35 -0.95 20.93
N PHE A 50 -3.77 0.25 20.96
CA PHE A 50 -2.39 0.52 21.37
C PHE A 50 -2.35 1.60 22.48
N PRO A 51 -1.30 1.67 23.32
CA PRO A 51 -0.22 0.69 23.46
C PRO A 51 -0.74 -0.67 23.96
N LEU A 52 0.00 -1.74 23.68
CA LEU A 52 -0.36 -3.07 24.16
C LEU A 52 -0.06 -3.17 25.66
N ALA A 53 -0.92 -3.87 26.39
CA ALA A 53 -0.67 -4.17 27.80
C ALA A 53 0.49 -5.17 27.93
N GLU A 54 1.29 -5.04 28.99
CA GLU A 54 2.32 -6.04 29.29
C GLU A 54 1.67 -7.41 29.54
N PRO A 55 2.06 -8.45 28.79
CA PRO A 55 1.42 -9.75 28.90
C PRO A 55 1.71 -10.35 30.28
N GLN A 56 0.66 -10.81 30.98
CA GLN A 56 0.80 -11.47 32.28
C GLN A 56 0.77 -12.99 32.16
N ASN A 57 0.35 -13.50 31.01
CA ASN A 57 0.22 -14.91 30.71
C ASN A 57 0.33 -15.15 29.18
N GLU A 58 0.29 -16.42 28.80
CA GLU A 58 0.42 -16.87 27.41
C GLU A 58 -0.77 -16.45 26.50
N ASP A 59 -1.97 -16.31 27.06
CA ASP A 59 -3.14 -15.83 26.32
C ASP A 59 -3.00 -14.34 25.98
N ASP A 60 -2.42 -13.55 26.89
CA ASP A 60 -2.09 -12.14 26.66
C ASP A 60 -1.00 -12.01 25.58
N GLU A 61 0.04 -12.85 25.62
CA GLU A 61 1.08 -12.90 24.57
C GLU A 61 0.45 -13.16 23.20
N LYS A 62 -0.40 -14.20 23.11
CA LYS A 62 -1.08 -14.57 21.87
C LYS A 62 -2.00 -13.45 21.36
N LYS A 63 -2.73 -12.78 22.26
CA LYS A 63 -3.59 -11.65 21.92
C LYS A 63 -2.77 -10.48 21.38
N ASN A 64 -1.68 -10.12 22.06
CA ASN A 64 -0.79 -9.04 21.64
C ASN A 64 -0.15 -9.36 20.29
N GLY A 65 0.35 -10.59 20.10
CA GLY A 65 0.91 -11.06 18.84
C GLY A 65 -0.12 -11.01 17.70
N GLY A 66 -1.37 -11.37 17.95
CA GLY A 66 -2.48 -11.22 17.00
C GLY A 66 -2.77 -9.76 16.60
N ILE A 67 -2.69 -8.82 17.55
CA ILE A 67 -2.87 -7.38 17.26
C ILE A 67 -1.70 -6.84 16.44
N LEU A 68 -0.46 -7.24 16.75
CA LEU A 68 0.72 -6.86 15.98
C LEU A 68 0.70 -7.44 14.57
N MET A 69 0.31 -8.70 14.41
CA MET A 69 0.09 -9.34 13.11
C MET A 69 -0.95 -8.56 12.30
N LEU A 70 -2.09 -8.24 12.92
CA LEU A 70 -3.14 -7.46 12.27
C LEU A 70 -2.63 -6.08 11.84
N ARG A 71 -1.89 -5.36 12.70
CA ARG A 71 -1.29 -4.08 12.33
C ARG A 71 -0.29 -4.23 11.19
N SER A 72 0.50 -5.31 11.17
CA SER A 72 1.40 -5.62 10.07
C SER A 72 0.67 -5.96 8.78
N ALA A 73 -0.51 -6.60 8.84
CA ALA A 73 -1.32 -6.91 7.68
C ALA A 73 -2.01 -5.66 7.11
N LEU A 74 -2.46 -4.76 7.99
CA LEU A 74 -2.96 -3.43 7.64
C LEU A 74 -1.83 -2.42 7.44
N SER A 75 -0.65 -2.88 7.05
CA SER A 75 0.44 -1.98 6.70
C SER A 75 0.05 -1.20 5.46
N ASP A 76 0.57 0.01 5.39
CA ASP A 76 0.69 0.75 4.16
C ASP A 76 1.39 -0.08 3.06
N TYR A 77 0.89 -0.09 1.82
CA TYR A 77 1.64 -0.64 0.68
C TYR A 77 1.26 -0.07 -0.70
N THR A 78 2.10 -0.37 -1.69
CA THR A 78 1.83 -0.12 -3.12
C THR A 78 2.00 -1.43 -3.87
N GLU A 79 1.04 -1.74 -4.72
CA GLU A 79 1.09 -2.89 -5.62
C GLU A 79 0.85 -2.42 -7.05
N GLU A 80 1.69 -2.85 -8.00
CA GLU A 80 1.41 -2.64 -9.41
C GLU A 80 0.72 -3.87 -10.00
N ILE A 81 -0.53 -3.71 -10.41
CA ILE A 81 -1.32 -4.79 -11.00
C ILE A 81 -1.12 -4.76 -12.52
N HIS A 82 -0.53 -5.82 -13.08
CA HIS A 82 -0.30 -5.97 -14.53
C HIS A 82 -0.92 -7.27 -15.06
N THR A 83 -2.11 -7.15 -15.65
CA THR A 83 -2.90 -8.26 -16.24
C THR A 83 -2.83 -8.29 -17.77
N GLY A 84 -1.72 -7.79 -18.34
CA GLY A 84 -1.48 -7.77 -19.79
C GLY A 84 -2.43 -6.85 -20.56
N LEU A 85 -2.72 -7.18 -21.83
CA LEU A 85 -3.52 -6.30 -22.71
C LEU A 85 -4.98 -6.20 -22.26
N VAL A 86 -5.57 -7.30 -21.79
CA VAL A 86 -6.96 -7.33 -21.29
C VAL A 86 -7.13 -6.38 -20.12
N GLY A 87 -6.11 -6.27 -19.25
CA GLY A 87 -6.13 -5.33 -18.14
C GLY A 87 -6.23 -3.85 -18.52
N ASN A 88 -5.74 -3.46 -19.70
CA ASN A 88 -5.93 -2.11 -20.20
C ASN A 88 -7.37 -1.87 -20.67
N LEU A 89 -8.05 -2.91 -21.18
CA LEU A 89 -9.45 -2.83 -21.60
C LEU A 89 -10.39 -2.70 -20.40
N THR A 90 -10.09 -3.41 -19.32
CA THR A 90 -10.89 -3.41 -18.09
C THR A 90 -10.44 -2.39 -17.06
N PHE A 91 -9.40 -1.59 -17.37
CA PHE A 91 -8.76 -0.65 -16.44
C PHE A 91 -8.19 -1.31 -15.17
N SER A 92 -8.02 -2.64 -15.16
CA SER A 92 -7.41 -3.37 -14.04
C SER A 92 -5.89 -3.29 -14.03
N ASN A 93 -5.25 -2.84 -15.12
CA ASN A 93 -3.85 -2.44 -15.08
C ASN A 93 -3.72 -1.10 -14.35
N CYS A 94 -3.40 -1.17 -13.07
CA CYS A 94 -3.38 -0.02 -12.20
C CYS A 94 -2.28 -0.12 -11.14
N ILE A 95 -1.92 1.03 -10.59
CA ILE A 95 -1.17 1.11 -9.33
C ILE A 95 -2.22 1.16 -8.23
N PHE A 96 -2.11 0.25 -7.27
CA PHE A 96 -2.96 0.15 -6.10
C PHE A 96 -2.19 0.60 -4.86
N ASP A 97 -2.58 1.72 -4.30
CA ASP A 97 -1.97 2.27 -3.09
C ASP A 97 -2.93 2.11 -1.91
N VAL A 98 -2.45 1.57 -0.80
CA VAL A 98 -3.18 1.46 0.46
C VAL A 98 -2.47 2.24 1.56
N ALA A 99 -3.25 3.04 2.29
CA ALA A 99 -2.82 3.78 3.46
C ALA A 99 -3.79 3.58 4.63
N ASP A 100 -3.26 3.15 5.77
CA ASP A 100 -4.01 2.90 6.98
C ASP A 100 -3.47 3.73 8.14
N ILE A 101 -4.36 4.48 8.78
CA ILE A 101 -4.07 5.26 9.98
C ILE A 101 -4.93 4.77 11.12
N VAL A 102 -4.28 4.29 12.17
CA VAL A 102 -4.90 3.77 13.38
C VAL A 102 -4.62 4.73 14.53
N LEU A 103 -5.67 5.20 15.19
CA LEU A 103 -5.57 6.08 16.35
C LEU A 103 -6.26 5.42 17.54
N ASN A 104 -5.69 5.61 18.72
CA ASN A 104 -6.38 5.29 19.97
C ASN A 104 -7.09 6.55 20.50
N ARG A 105 -7.75 6.44 21.66
CA ARG A 105 -8.37 7.59 22.34
C ARG A 105 -7.38 8.72 22.68
N GLU A 106 -6.11 8.40 22.87
CA GLU A 106 -5.04 9.34 23.21
C GLU A 106 -4.41 9.97 21.95
N GLY A 107 -4.80 9.51 20.76
CA GLY A 107 -4.33 9.99 19.46
C GLY A 107 -3.35 9.03 18.77
N ARG A 108 -2.27 9.60 18.23
CA ARG A 108 -1.25 8.84 17.49
C ARG A 108 -0.28 8.14 18.43
N HIS A 109 0.15 6.95 18.04
CA HIS A 109 1.26 6.22 18.63
C HIS A 109 2.29 5.84 17.54
N ALA A 110 3.40 5.23 17.96
CA ALA A 110 4.50 4.89 17.05
C ALA A 110 4.11 3.93 15.90
N LEU A 111 3.04 3.15 16.06
CA LEU A 111 2.56 2.17 15.08
C LEU A 111 1.25 2.60 14.41
N SER A 112 0.85 3.88 14.54
CA SER A 112 -0.39 4.40 13.93
C SER A 112 -0.38 4.32 12.41
N THR A 113 0.76 4.58 11.77
CA THR A 113 0.89 4.66 10.31
C THR A 113 2.31 4.25 9.88
N GLY A 114 2.39 3.68 8.68
CA GLY A 114 3.63 3.22 8.08
C GLY A 114 3.53 1.79 7.55
N ILE A 115 4.63 1.37 6.94
CA ILE A 115 4.83 0.01 6.45
C ILE A 115 5.50 -0.77 7.57
N PHE A 116 4.96 -1.92 7.96
CA PHE A 116 5.46 -2.70 9.09
C PHE A 116 5.94 -4.09 8.69
N ALA A 117 7.04 -4.52 9.29
CA ALA A 117 7.51 -5.90 9.25
C ALA A 117 7.44 -6.51 10.64
N MET A 118 6.87 -7.70 10.72
CA MET A 118 6.61 -8.37 11.98
C MET A 118 7.86 -9.09 12.50
N VAL A 119 8.10 -9.02 13.80
CA VAL A 119 9.21 -9.68 14.47
C VAL A 119 8.68 -10.63 15.53
N TYR A 120 9.18 -11.87 15.49
CA TYR A 120 8.74 -12.92 16.40
C TYR A 120 9.92 -13.72 16.96
N SER A 121 9.69 -14.33 18.12
CA SER A 121 10.59 -15.33 18.69
C SER A 121 10.15 -16.72 18.22
N ASP A 122 11.05 -17.43 17.55
CA ASP A 122 10.87 -18.84 17.22
C ASP A 122 11.12 -19.68 18.48
N ARG A 123 10.14 -20.49 18.84
CA ARG A 123 10.15 -21.43 19.97
C ARG A 123 10.00 -22.88 19.48
N GLY A 124 10.02 -23.11 18.17
CA GLY A 124 9.86 -24.42 17.56
C GLY A 124 8.42 -24.90 17.48
N GLU A 125 7.43 -24.03 17.67
CA GLU A 125 6.00 -24.37 17.56
C GLU A 125 5.39 -23.89 16.23
N SER A 126 4.32 -24.57 15.81
CA SER A 126 3.58 -24.17 14.61
C SER A 126 2.83 -22.87 14.87
N GLY A 127 3.13 -21.83 14.09
CA GLY A 127 2.46 -20.52 14.20
C GLY A 127 3.12 -19.54 15.16
N ASP A 128 4.38 -19.78 15.55
CA ASP A 128 5.19 -18.90 16.41
C ASP A 128 5.21 -17.45 15.93
N TRP A 129 5.19 -17.24 14.62
CA TRP A 129 5.17 -15.91 14.02
C TRP A 129 3.95 -15.07 14.39
N VAL A 130 2.80 -15.68 14.68
CA VAL A 130 1.63 -14.96 15.25
C VAL A 130 1.75 -14.90 16.77
N ARG A 131 1.97 -16.06 17.39
CA ARG A 131 1.83 -16.25 18.84
C ARG A 131 2.87 -15.49 19.64
N HIS A 132 4.11 -15.49 19.13
CA HIS A 132 5.28 -14.91 19.78
C HIS A 132 5.81 -13.70 19.00
N CYS A 133 4.93 -13.05 18.24
CA CYS A 133 5.19 -11.72 17.73
C CYS A 133 5.28 -10.75 18.91
N PHE A 134 6.45 -10.12 19.07
CA PHE A 134 6.71 -9.23 20.19
C PHE A 134 6.84 -7.76 19.76
N GLY A 135 6.99 -7.51 18.45
CA GLY A 135 7.00 -6.15 17.95
C GLY A 135 7.05 -6.05 16.43
N LEU A 136 7.00 -4.80 15.96
CA LEU A 136 7.01 -4.44 14.56
C LEU A 136 8.18 -3.51 14.25
N ILE A 137 8.86 -3.78 13.14
CA ILE A 137 9.80 -2.85 12.51
C ILE A 137 9.01 -1.88 11.66
N ARG A 138 9.26 -0.58 11.83
CA ARG A 138 8.77 0.45 10.91
C ARG A 138 9.69 0.49 9.70
N VAL A 139 9.26 -0.13 8.61
CA VAL A 139 10.07 -0.27 7.40
C VAL A 139 10.38 1.09 6.78
N ASN A 140 9.52 2.10 6.95
CA ASN A 140 9.78 3.47 6.53
C ASN A 140 10.99 4.08 7.25
N GLU A 141 11.15 3.80 8.56
CA GLU A 141 12.32 4.26 9.32
C GLU A 141 13.57 3.45 8.93
N LEU A 142 13.42 2.12 8.77
CA LEU A 142 14.50 1.24 8.33
C LEU A 142 15.04 1.65 6.95
N ALA A 143 14.16 1.95 5.99
CA ALA A 143 14.51 2.34 4.63
C ALA A 143 15.30 3.66 4.54
N GLN A 144 15.25 4.49 5.59
CA GLN A 144 16.02 5.74 5.68
C GLN A 144 17.41 5.53 6.27
N MET A 145 17.71 4.34 6.82
CA MET A 145 19.04 4.04 7.36
C MET A 145 20.06 3.83 6.23
N PRO A 146 21.32 4.27 6.40
CA PRO A 146 22.36 4.12 5.38
C PRO A 146 22.55 2.67 4.90
N GLU A 147 22.37 1.70 5.79
CA GLU A 147 22.60 0.29 5.53
C GLU A 147 21.39 -0.42 4.90
N ALA A 148 20.25 0.26 4.74
CA ALA A 148 19.04 -0.31 4.16
C ALA A 148 19.24 -0.80 2.72
N ALA A 149 20.09 -0.11 1.94
CA ALA A 149 20.45 -0.52 0.58
C ALA A 149 21.17 -1.88 0.58
N ALA A 150 22.10 -2.08 1.51
CA ALA A 150 22.84 -3.34 1.64
C ALA A 150 21.91 -4.49 2.06
N LEU A 151 20.94 -4.24 2.94
CA LEU A 151 19.90 -5.22 3.29
C LEU A 151 19.02 -5.56 2.08
N ALA A 152 18.58 -4.57 1.32
CA ALA A 152 17.77 -4.80 0.12
C ALA A 152 18.53 -5.63 -0.93
N ASP A 153 19.82 -5.35 -1.13
CA ASP A 153 20.66 -6.13 -2.05
C ASP A 153 20.84 -7.58 -1.58
N ALA A 154 21.05 -7.79 -0.27
CA ALA A 154 21.12 -9.13 0.30
C ALA A 154 19.82 -9.92 0.07
N LEU A 155 18.66 -9.30 0.30
CA LEU A 155 17.35 -9.94 0.11
C LEU A 155 17.06 -10.23 -1.37
N ARG A 156 17.59 -9.43 -2.31
CA ARG A 156 17.51 -9.74 -3.76
C ARG A 156 18.36 -10.93 -4.15
N GLN A 157 19.53 -11.06 -3.53
CA GLN A 157 20.44 -12.17 -3.80
C GLN A 157 19.93 -13.49 -3.20
N TYR A 158 19.23 -13.41 -2.06
CA TYR A 158 18.73 -14.56 -1.30
C TYR A 158 17.22 -14.41 -1.00
N PRO A 159 16.35 -14.52 -2.02
CA PRO A 159 14.93 -14.22 -1.90
C PRO A 159 14.18 -15.09 -0.87
N ASP A 160 14.53 -16.38 -0.81
CA ASP A 160 13.84 -17.37 0.03
C ASP A 160 14.44 -17.52 1.43
N SER A 161 15.55 -16.82 1.71
CA SER A 161 16.27 -16.97 2.96
C SER A 161 15.49 -16.42 4.15
N PRO A 162 15.40 -17.17 5.26
CA PRO A 162 14.92 -16.64 6.52
C PRO A 162 15.74 -15.42 6.94
N VAL A 163 15.06 -14.44 7.54
CA VAL A 163 15.67 -13.20 7.99
C VAL A 163 15.73 -13.21 9.52
N ARG A 164 16.88 -13.54 10.07
CA ARG A 164 17.12 -13.59 11.51
C ARG A 164 17.50 -12.21 12.04
N LEU A 165 16.94 -11.84 13.19
CA LEU A 165 17.21 -10.60 13.90
C LEU A 165 18.13 -10.90 15.09
N ASP A 166 19.44 -10.84 14.86
CA ASP A 166 20.44 -11.21 15.89
C ASP A 166 20.55 -10.19 17.02
N ALA A 167 20.30 -8.92 16.70
CA ALA A 167 20.33 -7.83 17.68
C ALA A 167 19.32 -6.75 17.33
N TYR A 168 18.67 -6.20 18.36
CA TYR A 168 17.65 -5.18 18.20
C TYR A 168 17.46 -4.34 19.47
N LYS A 169 16.81 -3.20 19.28
CA LYS A 169 16.21 -2.41 20.36
C LYS A 169 14.69 -2.52 20.26
N ILE A 170 13.99 -2.50 21.39
CA ILE A 170 12.53 -2.47 21.43
C ILE A 170 12.03 -1.39 22.38
N GLU A 171 11.05 -0.61 21.93
CA GLU A 171 10.35 0.40 22.74
C GLU A 171 8.88 0.47 22.30
N ASN A 172 7.94 0.24 23.23
CA ASN A 172 6.49 0.25 22.93
C ASN A 172 6.11 -0.62 21.71
N ASN A 173 6.64 -1.85 21.67
CA ASN A 173 6.51 -2.81 20.56
C ASN A 173 7.09 -2.33 19.21
N LYS A 174 7.73 -1.16 19.14
CA LYS A 174 8.53 -0.75 17.98
C LYS A 174 9.91 -1.40 18.09
N VAL A 175 10.26 -2.19 17.09
CA VAL A 175 11.56 -2.84 16.97
C VAL A 175 12.45 -2.04 16.04
N THR A 176 13.65 -1.69 16.51
CA THR A 176 14.71 -1.08 15.71
C THR A 176 15.80 -2.12 15.50
N PRO A 177 16.01 -2.59 14.25
CA PRO A 177 17.07 -3.56 13.97
C PRO A 177 18.46 -3.00 14.27
N VAL A 178 19.34 -3.84 14.81
CA VAL A 178 20.76 -3.54 15.01
C VAL A 178 21.63 -4.52 14.24
N SER A 179 21.26 -5.80 14.18
CA SER A 179 21.93 -6.80 13.35
C SER A 179 20.89 -7.74 12.76
N VAL A 180 20.90 -7.85 11.43
CA VAL A 180 20.02 -8.72 10.64
C VAL A 180 20.88 -9.67 9.83
N THR A 181 20.62 -10.97 9.95
CA THR A 181 21.34 -12.01 9.21
C THR A 181 20.37 -12.80 8.35
N LEU A 182 20.66 -12.90 7.06
CA LEU A 182 20.02 -13.86 6.17
C LEU A 182 20.68 -15.21 6.38
N THR A 183 19.88 -16.26 6.58
CA THR A 183 20.39 -17.62 6.78
C THR A 183 19.99 -18.54 5.63
N ASP A 184 20.72 -19.64 5.47
CA ASP A 184 20.26 -20.76 4.64
C ASP A 184 19.28 -21.67 5.40
N GLU A 185 18.82 -22.74 4.76
CA GLU A 185 17.92 -23.74 5.34
C GLU A 185 18.51 -24.46 6.56
N SER A 186 19.84 -24.50 6.69
CA SER A 186 20.55 -25.10 7.83
C SER A 186 20.75 -24.12 9.00
N GLY A 187 20.37 -22.85 8.82
CA GLY A 187 20.58 -21.78 9.78
C GLY A 187 21.99 -21.17 9.72
N ALA A 188 22.81 -21.53 8.73
CA ALA A 188 24.12 -20.92 8.54
C ALA A 188 23.97 -19.50 7.96
N ALA A 189 24.81 -18.58 8.43
CA ALA A 189 24.77 -17.20 7.98
C ALA A 189 25.23 -17.05 6.53
N LEU A 190 24.41 -16.45 5.68
CA LEU A 190 24.73 -16.10 4.30
C LEU A 190 25.27 -14.68 4.22
N GLN A 191 24.59 -13.74 4.87
CA GLN A 191 24.99 -12.34 4.92
C GLN A 191 24.42 -11.66 6.17
N THR A 192 25.24 -10.82 6.81
CA THR A 192 24.84 -10.02 7.98
C THR A 192 24.94 -8.54 7.64
N VAL A 193 23.90 -7.78 8.00
CA VAL A 193 23.85 -6.33 7.89
C VAL A 193 23.67 -5.76 9.29
N THR A 194 24.57 -4.85 9.66
CA THR A 194 24.57 -4.19 10.97
C THR A 194 24.16 -2.73 10.80
N PHE A 195 23.24 -2.28 11.64
CA PHE A 195 22.72 -0.92 11.68
C PHE A 195 23.26 -0.19 12.89
N ALA A 196 23.57 1.10 12.75
CA ALA A 196 23.95 1.92 13.88
C ALA A 196 22.75 2.11 14.83
N ALA A 197 22.96 1.84 16.12
CA ALA A 197 21.95 2.09 17.15
C ALA A 197 22.61 2.44 18.48
N ASP A 198 21.97 3.35 19.20
CA ASP A 198 22.36 3.77 20.55
C ASP A 198 21.36 3.23 21.60
N GLY A 199 21.86 3.01 22.82
CA GLY A 199 21.08 2.58 23.99
C GLY A 199 21.18 1.07 24.26
N ASP A 200 20.16 0.55 24.95
CA ASP A 200 20.13 -0.86 25.37
C ASP A 200 19.81 -1.78 24.19
N ILE A 201 20.75 -2.66 23.87
CA ILE A 201 20.67 -3.62 22.76
C ILE A 201 20.40 -5.01 23.30
N ILE A 202 19.34 -5.63 22.82
CA ILE A 202 18.99 -7.02 23.08
C ILE A 202 19.65 -7.89 22.01
N ARG A 203 20.29 -8.98 22.43
CA ARG A 203 20.83 -10.01 21.54
C ARG A 203 20.01 -11.29 21.69
N ALA A 204 19.59 -11.86 20.57
CA ALA A 204 18.82 -13.10 20.54
C ALA A 204 19.22 -13.90 19.31
N ASP A 205 19.22 -15.24 19.43
CA ASP A 205 19.59 -16.17 18.36
C ASP A 205 18.38 -16.88 17.73
N ASN A 206 17.18 -16.63 18.26
CA ASN A 206 15.93 -17.24 17.84
C ASN A 206 14.86 -16.21 17.42
N CYS A 207 15.26 -14.96 17.15
CA CYS A 207 14.33 -13.92 16.70
C CYS A 207 14.38 -13.78 15.19
N TYR A 208 13.21 -13.65 14.54
CA TYR A 208 13.10 -13.59 13.10
C TYR A 208 12.16 -12.46 12.67
N ILE A 209 12.46 -11.91 11.49
CA ILE A 209 11.56 -11.01 10.77
C ILE A 209 10.73 -11.89 9.85
N TYR A 210 9.41 -11.84 10.01
CA TYR A 210 8.50 -12.59 9.16
C TYR A 210 8.55 -12.03 7.74
N ASN A 211 8.97 -12.87 6.80
CA ASN A 211 9.33 -12.49 5.43
C ASN A 211 8.52 -13.22 4.35
N LYS A 212 7.48 -13.96 4.75
CA LYS A 212 6.55 -14.63 3.82
C LYS A 212 5.29 -13.79 3.67
N GLU A 213 4.89 -13.50 2.44
CA GLU A 213 3.54 -12.99 2.17
C GLU A 213 2.70 -14.06 1.50
N SER A 214 1.42 -14.09 1.88
CA SER A 214 0.40 -14.88 1.21
C SER A 214 -0.26 -14.00 0.14
N THR A 215 0.50 -13.52 -0.84
CA THR A 215 -0.06 -12.84 -2.01
C THR A 215 -0.24 -13.85 -3.15
N PRO A 216 -1.44 -13.96 -3.75
CA PRO A 216 -1.73 -15.01 -4.74
C PRO A 216 -1.30 -14.70 -6.18
N ALA A 217 -0.61 -13.58 -6.46
CA ALA A 217 -0.35 -13.12 -7.82
C ALA A 217 1.14 -12.80 -8.07
N ASP A 218 1.79 -13.71 -8.81
CA ASP A 218 2.81 -13.44 -9.84
C ASP A 218 4.15 -12.74 -9.50
N ASP A 219 4.72 -13.00 -8.32
CA ASP A 219 6.19 -13.12 -8.20
C ASP A 219 6.56 -14.02 -7.00
N GLU A 220 6.53 -15.34 -7.21
CA GLU A 220 6.82 -16.38 -6.19
C GLU A 220 8.18 -16.23 -5.50
N ASN A 221 9.03 -15.27 -5.91
CA ASN A 221 10.40 -15.10 -5.44
C ASN A 221 10.69 -13.74 -4.79
N THR A 222 9.69 -12.94 -4.40
CA THR A 222 9.97 -11.66 -3.73
C THR A 222 9.78 -11.78 -2.21
N ASN A 223 10.90 -11.67 -1.49
CA ASN A 223 10.91 -11.59 -0.03
C ASN A 223 10.00 -10.43 0.45
N ALA A 224 9.07 -10.68 1.37
CA ALA A 224 8.10 -9.67 1.79
C ALA A 224 8.77 -8.41 2.40
N LEU A 225 9.90 -8.58 3.10
CA LEU A 225 10.66 -7.45 3.62
C LEU A 225 11.29 -6.61 2.50
N LEU A 226 11.75 -7.25 1.42
CA LEU A 226 12.28 -6.55 0.25
C LEU A 226 11.20 -5.71 -0.43
N TRP A 227 10.01 -6.28 -0.65
CA TRP A 227 8.88 -5.55 -1.22
C TRP A 227 8.48 -4.35 -0.35
N LYS A 228 8.39 -4.54 0.97
CA LYS A 228 8.12 -3.45 1.92
C LYS A 228 9.19 -2.36 1.91
N LEU A 229 10.47 -2.74 1.79
CA LEU A 229 11.57 -1.78 1.64
C LEU A 229 11.45 -0.98 0.35
N GLN A 230 11.11 -1.62 -0.78
CA GLN A 230 10.89 -0.93 -2.06
C GLN A 230 9.71 0.05 -1.97
N CYS A 231 8.59 -0.37 -1.36
CA CYS A 231 7.46 0.50 -1.10
C CYS A 231 7.86 1.71 -0.24
N ALA A 232 8.61 1.49 0.84
CA ALA A 232 9.09 2.55 1.71
C ALA A 232 10.03 3.54 0.99
N GLN A 233 10.92 3.03 0.14
CA GLN A 233 11.88 3.83 -0.64
C GLN A 233 11.22 4.68 -1.72
N ALA A 234 10.05 4.27 -2.24
CA ALA A 234 9.26 5.07 -3.17
C ALA A 234 8.71 6.37 -2.54
N GLY A 235 8.65 6.43 -1.20
CA GLY A 235 8.27 7.62 -0.44
C GLY A 235 6.76 7.80 -0.31
N GLU A 236 6.34 9.05 -0.18
CA GLU A 236 4.94 9.40 0.16
C GLU A 236 3.98 9.19 -1.03
N ARG A 237 2.98 8.34 -0.83
CA ARG A 237 1.99 7.98 -1.86
C ARG A 237 0.77 8.91 -1.86
N PRO A 238 0.03 8.97 -2.98
CA PRO A 238 -1.26 9.67 -3.03
C PRO A 238 -2.24 9.26 -1.93
N ALA A 239 -2.37 7.97 -1.64
CA ALA A 239 -3.22 7.46 -0.57
C ALA A 239 -2.83 8.03 0.81
N ASP A 240 -1.52 8.13 1.10
CA ASP A 240 -1.02 8.70 2.36
C ASP A 240 -1.48 10.13 2.59
N ARG A 241 -1.41 10.96 1.54
CA ARG A 241 -1.84 12.36 1.59
C ARG A 241 -3.34 12.46 1.82
N LEU A 242 -4.12 11.58 1.20
CA LEU A 242 -5.57 11.56 1.35
C LEU A 242 -5.96 11.07 2.75
N ALA A 243 -5.33 10.01 3.25
CA ALA A 243 -5.57 9.48 4.59
C ALA A 243 -5.30 10.55 5.67
N ARG A 244 -4.16 11.26 5.60
CA ARG A 244 -3.85 12.37 6.53
C ARG A 244 -4.89 13.49 6.49
N LYS A 245 -5.38 13.88 5.30
CA LYS A 245 -6.45 14.89 5.18
C LYS A 245 -7.76 14.48 5.85
N TYR A 246 -8.02 13.19 5.92
CA TYR A 246 -9.21 12.63 6.57
C TYR A 246 -9.03 12.49 8.07
N GLU A 247 -7.85 12.07 8.48
CA GLU A 247 -7.44 12.02 9.87
C GLU A 247 -7.56 13.40 10.56
N GLU A 248 -7.09 14.47 9.91
CA GLU A 248 -7.21 15.86 10.39
C GLU A 248 -8.66 16.32 10.58
N LYS A 249 -9.62 15.63 9.95
CA LYS A 249 -11.06 15.95 9.99
C LYS A 249 -11.87 14.98 10.84
N LEU A 250 -11.21 14.07 11.57
CA LEU A 250 -11.90 13.13 12.42
C LEU A 250 -12.70 13.88 13.49
N PRO A 251 -13.94 13.45 13.78
CA PRO A 251 -14.78 14.09 14.78
C PRO A 251 -14.27 13.76 16.20
N VAL A 252 -13.39 14.62 16.71
CA VAL A 252 -12.78 14.52 18.05
C VAL A 252 -13.87 14.36 19.13
N GLY A 253 -13.67 13.42 20.06
CA GLY A 253 -14.57 13.21 21.19
C GLY A 253 -15.84 12.41 20.88
N THR A 254 -15.91 11.76 19.72
CA THR A 254 -17.03 10.89 19.33
C THR A 254 -16.69 9.44 19.67
N ASP A 255 -17.63 8.70 20.27
CA ASP A 255 -17.45 7.27 20.59
C ASP A 255 -17.76 6.34 19.40
N SER A 256 -18.64 6.76 18.49
CA SER A 256 -18.98 6.01 17.29
C SER A 256 -19.20 6.91 16.08
N TYR A 257 -18.54 6.58 14.98
CA TYR A 257 -18.65 7.27 13.70
C TYR A 257 -18.29 6.31 12.59
N GLU A 258 -19.05 6.28 11.51
CA GLU A 258 -18.69 5.51 10.32
C GLU A 258 -18.97 6.35 9.09
N LYS A 259 -18.02 6.39 8.16
CA LYS A 259 -18.17 7.11 6.90
C LYS A 259 -17.36 6.46 5.79
N ASP A 260 -18.10 6.08 4.75
CA ASP A 260 -17.54 5.74 3.46
C ASP A 260 -17.60 6.93 2.52
N SER A 261 -16.55 7.12 1.72
CA SER A 261 -16.57 8.09 0.62
C SER A 261 -15.74 7.61 -0.55
N VAL A 262 -16.08 8.11 -1.74
CA VAL A 262 -15.38 7.78 -2.99
C VAL A 262 -14.97 9.06 -3.68
N HIS A 263 -13.72 9.11 -4.15
CA HIS A 263 -13.14 10.25 -4.87
C HIS A 263 -12.72 9.85 -6.27
N PHE A 264 -13.22 10.58 -7.25
CA PHE A 264 -12.80 10.48 -8.63
C PHE A 264 -11.76 11.56 -8.92
N GLY A 265 -10.62 11.16 -9.47
CA GLY A 265 -9.57 12.03 -9.98
C GLY A 265 -9.18 11.62 -11.40
N ILE A 266 -8.34 12.42 -12.05
CA ILE A 266 -7.87 12.10 -13.40
C ILE A 266 -7.03 10.82 -13.35
N CYS A 267 -7.48 9.78 -14.05
CA CYS A 267 -6.89 8.45 -14.08
C CYS A 267 -6.82 7.78 -12.70
N SER A 268 -7.66 8.18 -11.73
CA SER A 268 -7.59 7.67 -10.37
C SER A 268 -8.95 7.56 -9.69
N LEU A 269 -9.15 6.53 -8.89
CA LEU A 269 -10.31 6.33 -8.02
C LEU A 269 -9.82 5.99 -6.62
N ALA A 270 -10.30 6.69 -5.61
CA ALA A 270 -10.00 6.37 -4.21
C ALA A 270 -11.27 6.03 -3.43
N PHE A 271 -11.21 4.93 -2.69
CA PHE A 271 -12.17 4.57 -1.65
C PHE A 271 -11.58 4.98 -0.30
N VAL A 272 -12.44 5.54 0.54
CA VAL A 272 -12.07 5.97 1.89
C VAL A 272 -13.08 5.40 2.84
N HIS A 273 -12.60 4.62 3.80
CA HIS A 273 -13.38 4.11 4.92
C HIS A 273 -12.86 4.74 6.22
N ILE A 274 -13.78 5.28 7.01
CA ILE A 274 -13.48 5.85 8.31
C ILE A 274 -14.40 5.22 9.32
N GLU A 275 -13.80 4.72 10.39
CA GLU A 275 -14.53 4.14 11.50
C GLU A 275 -13.97 4.69 12.81
N ILE A 276 -14.86 5.03 13.74
CA ILE A 276 -14.55 5.25 15.15
C ILE A 276 -15.43 4.30 15.94
N ILE A 277 -14.81 3.49 16.81
CA ILE A 277 -15.51 2.63 17.76
C ILE A 277 -14.83 2.76 19.12
N ASP A 278 -15.65 3.04 20.14
CA ASP A 278 -15.21 3.24 21.52
C ASP A 278 -14.07 4.27 21.58
N GLY A 279 -14.11 5.31 20.74
CA GLY A 279 -13.09 6.37 20.66
C GLY A 279 -11.75 5.99 20.00
N ASN A 280 -11.60 4.75 19.50
CA ASN A 280 -10.48 4.37 18.63
C ASN A 280 -10.88 4.60 17.18
N ALA A 281 -9.97 5.09 16.34
CA ALA A 281 -10.26 5.42 14.96
C ALA A 281 -9.40 4.60 13.98
N LEU A 282 -10.01 4.26 12.86
CA LEU A 282 -9.35 3.76 11.65
C LEU A 282 -9.70 4.69 10.49
N VAL A 283 -8.68 5.14 9.77
CA VAL A 283 -8.81 5.75 8.45
C VAL A 283 -8.10 4.85 7.46
N ASN A 284 -8.86 4.23 6.59
CA ASN A 284 -8.35 3.42 5.49
C ASN A 284 -8.60 4.17 4.17
N VAL A 285 -7.56 4.24 3.34
CA VAL A 285 -7.63 4.80 2.00
C VAL A 285 -7.03 3.81 1.03
N GLU A 286 -7.81 3.47 0.02
CA GLU A 286 -7.42 2.59 -1.06
C GLU A 286 -7.57 3.35 -2.38
N GLN A 287 -6.46 3.57 -3.08
CA GLN A 287 -6.42 4.35 -4.31
C GLN A 287 -5.92 3.52 -5.49
N PHE A 288 -6.74 3.48 -6.53
CA PHE A 288 -6.43 2.86 -7.82
C PHE A 288 -6.04 3.94 -8.82
N THR A 289 -4.90 3.78 -9.49
CA THR A 289 -4.41 4.68 -10.55
C THR A 289 -4.29 3.92 -11.87
N TYR A 290 -5.18 4.18 -12.82
CA TYR A 290 -5.44 3.36 -14.02
C TYR A 290 -5.03 4.03 -15.34
N THR A 291 -3.93 4.79 -15.32
CA THR A 291 -3.45 5.62 -16.43
C THR A 291 -3.31 4.87 -17.76
N LYS A 292 -2.86 3.61 -17.73
CA LYS A 292 -2.64 2.81 -18.96
C LYS A 292 -3.95 2.58 -19.73
N GLY A 293 -5.05 2.30 -19.03
CA GLY A 293 -6.36 2.15 -19.65
C GLY A 293 -6.85 3.45 -20.31
N VAL A 294 -6.69 4.59 -19.62
CA VAL A 294 -7.10 5.90 -20.17
C VAL A 294 -6.32 6.23 -21.43
N ILE A 295 -5.00 6.02 -21.43
CA ILE A 295 -4.16 6.24 -22.61
C ILE A 295 -4.62 5.32 -23.76
N PHE A 296 -4.86 4.04 -23.48
CA PHE A 296 -5.28 3.05 -24.47
C PHE A 296 -6.58 3.47 -25.18
N TYR A 297 -7.63 3.78 -24.42
CA TYR A 297 -8.91 4.22 -24.99
C TYR A 297 -8.82 5.59 -25.66
N SER A 298 -7.98 6.50 -25.13
CA SER A 298 -7.77 7.81 -25.74
C SER A 298 -7.13 7.70 -27.12
N MET A 299 -6.21 6.74 -27.33
CA MET A 299 -5.63 6.46 -28.65
C MET A 299 -6.68 5.92 -29.62
N ILE A 300 -7.48 4.94 -29.21
CA ILE A 300 -8.52 4.33 -30.06
C ILE A 300 -9.56 5.37 -30.47
N LEU A 301 -10.15 6.07 -29.50
CA LEU A 301 -11.18 7.06 -29.75
C LEU A 301 -10.61 8.27 -30.49
N GLY A 302 -9.38 8.68 -30.19
CA GLY A 302 -8.68 9.75 -30.90
C GLY A 302 -8.47 9.44 -32.39
N ALA A 303 -8.10 8.20 -32.72
CA ALA A 303 -7.98 7.75 -34.11
C ALA A 303 -9.33 7.81 -34.84
N ILE A 304 -10.40 7.33 -34.21
CA ILE A 304 -11.77 7.36 -34.77
C ILE A 304 -12.24 8.80 -35.01
N VAL A 305 -12.11 9.67 -34.00
CA VAL A 305 -12.50 11.08 -34.11
C VAL A 305 -11.71 11.79 -35.20
N THR A 306 -10.40 11.54 -35.28
CA THR A 306 -9.54 12.12 -36.32
C THR A 306 -9.98 11.66 -37.72
N ALA A 307 -10.29 10.38 -37.91
CA ALA A 307 -10.80 9.86 -39.18
C ALA A 307 -12.13 10.52 -39.59
N VAL A 308 -13.08 10.66 -38.66
CA VAL A 308 -14.38 11.32 -38.91
C VAL A 308 -14.18 12.78 -39.30
N LEU A 309 -13.34 13.52 -38.57
CA LEU A 309 -13.06 14.93 -38.87
C LEU A 309 -12.39 15.10 -40.25
N LEU A 310 -11.49 14.18 -40.63
CA LEU A 310 -10.88 14.16 -41.95
C LEU A 310 -11.93 13.93 -43.06
N ILE A 311 -12.84 12.97 -42.89
CA ILE A 311 -13.90 12.69 -43.87
C ILE A 311 -14.82 13.92 -44.05
N VAL A 312 -15.28 14.51 -42.94
CA VAL A 312 -16.12 15.71 -42.96
C VAL A 312 -15.39 16.86 -43.65
N TRP A 313 -14.10 17.02 -43.37
CA TRP A 313 -13.29 18.07 -43.97
C TRP A 313 -13.13 17.91 -45.48
N VAL A 314 -12.81 16.70 -45.95
CA VAL A 314 -12.74 16.38 -47.38
C VAL A 314 -14.08 16.67 -48.06
N ALA A 315 -15.20 16.26 -47.46
CA ALA A 315 -16.54 16.51 -47.99
C ALA A 315 -16.89 18.00 -48.10
N GLN A 316 -16.57 18.81 -47.07
CA GLN A 316 -16.80 20.26 -47.09
C GLN A 316 -15.89 20.98 -48.10
N SER A 317 -14.64 20.54 -48.26
CA SER A 317 -13.70 21.13 -49.22
C SER A 317 -14.14 20.92 -50.68
N LYS A 318 -14.76 19.77 -50.98
CA LYS A 318 -15.35 19.48 -52.30
C LYS A 318 -16.58 20.36 -52.57
N LYS A 319 -17.43 20.58 -51.57
CA LYS A 319 -18.60 21.49 -51.70
C LYS A 319 -18.23 22.95 -51.93
N ALA A 320 -17.06 23.40 -51.47
CA ALA A 320 -16.62 24.79 -51.68
C ALA A 320 -15.96 25.05 -53.05
N LYS A 321 -15.78 24.02 -53.88
CA LYS A 321 -15.25 24.13 -55.26
C LYS A 321 -16.33 24.14 -56.35
N TYR A 322 -17.60 23.98 -55.96
CA TYR A 322 -18.78 24.13 -56.80
C TYR A 322 -19.62 25.31 -56.28
#